data_AF-A0A3N9MY67-F1
#
_entry.id   AF-A0A3N9MY67-F1
#
_cell.length_a   1.000
_cell.length_b   1.000
_cell.length_c   1.000
_cell.angle_alpha   90.00
_cell.angle_beta   90.00
_cell.angle_gamma   90.00
#
_symmetry.space_group_name_H-M   'P 1'
#
loop_
_entity.id
_entity.type
_entity.pdbx_description
1 polymer ?
#
loop_
_entity_poly.entity_id
_entity_poly.type
_entity_poly.pdbx_seq_one_letter_code
_entity_poly.pdbx_strand_id
1 'polypeptide(L)' 'KLPFRVNVTDALKPGANTLEIKVTNLWVNRLIGDQQPGVSRTYTYTTQQFYQADSPLLPSGLLGPVRVVSLKTN' A
#
# COMPACT_ATOMS: atom_id res chain seq x y z
N LYS A 1 8.95 3.80 8.23
CA LYS A 1 8.86 4.52 9.53
C LYS A 1 8.16 5.85 9.27
N LEU A 2 7.20 6.24 10.10
CA LEU A 2 6.52 7.53 9.99
C LEU A 2 7.46 8.68 10.41
N PRO A 3 7.27 9.90 9.87
CA PRO A 3 6.27 10.27 8.86
C PRO A 3 6.67 9.84 7.44
N PHE A 4 5.71 9.40 6.62
CA PHE A 4 5.93 9.14 5.20
C PHE A 4 5.92 10.47 4.44
N ARG A 5 7.11 11.02 4.18
CA ARG A 5 7.30 12.29 3.45
C ARG A 5 8.47 12.16 2.50
N VAL A 6 8.38 12.88 1.37
CA VAL A 6 9.44 12.99 0.38
C VAL A 6 9.57 14.46 -0.01
N ASN A 7 10.81 14.96 -0.08
CA ASN A 7 11.08 16.31 -0.57
C ASN A 7 10.97 16.29 -2.10
N VAL A 8 10.15 17.16 -2.65
CA VAL A 8 9.92 17.30 -4.09
C VAL A 8 10.25 18.70 -4.61
N THR A 9 10.87 19.58 -3.79
CA THR A 9 11.13 21.00 -4.13
C THR A 9 11.76 21.15 -5.52
N ASP A 10 12.80 20.37 -5.81
CA ASP A 10 13.55 20.48 -7.07
C ASP A 10 12.87 19.78 -8.25
N ALA A 11 11.89 18.91 -7.98
CA ALA A 11 11.16 18.16 -8.99
C ALA A 11 9.87 18.87 -9.46
N LEU A 12 9.36 19.82 -8.67
CA LEU A 12 8.16 20.56 -9.00
C LEU A 12 8.42 21.62 -10.08
N LYS A 13 7.47 21.75 -11.00
CA LYS A 13 7.42 22.85 -11.99
C LYS A 13 6.17 23.70 -11.82
N PRO A 14 6.19 24.98 -12.25
CA PRO A 14 4.98 25.81 -12.30
C PRO A 14 3.86 25.14 -13.10
N GLY A 15 2.63 25.21 -12.58
CA GLY A 15 1.45 24.63 -13.21
C GLY A 15 1.24 23.15 -12.87
N ALA A 16 0.76 22.38 -13.86
CA ALA A 16 0.38 20.99 -13.65
C ALA A 16 1.59 20.06 -13.50
N ASN A 17 1.50 19.15 -12.52
CA ASN A 17 2.50 18.11 -12.25
C ASN A 17 1.80 16.74 -12.22
N THR A 18 2.47 15.72 -12.73
CA THR A 18 2.02 14.32 -12.62
C THR A 18 2.71 13.68 -11.43
N LEU A 19 1.94 13.03 -10.55
CA LEU A 19 2.45 12.31 -9.39
C LEU A 19 2.14 10.83 -9.53
N GLU A 20 3.17 9.98 -9.49
CA GLU A 20 3.05 8.53 -9.45
C GLU A 20 3.61 7.99 -8.13
N ILE A 21 2.85 7.16 -7.43
CA ILE A 21 3.26 6.53 -6.17
C ILE A 21 3.07 5.02 -6.30
N LYS A 22 4.18 4.28 -6.29
CA LYS A 22 4.16 2.81 -6.23
C LYS A 22 4.08 2.38 -4.77
N VAL A 23 2.99 1.70 -4.39
CA VAL A 23 2.76 1.20 -3.04
C VAL A 23 2.84 -0.33 -3.04
N THR A 24 3.58 -0.87 -2.08
CA THR A 24 3.66 -2.32 -1.85
C THR A 24 3.05 -2.65 -0.50
N ASN A 25 2.28 -3.74 -0.42
CA ASN A 25 1.69 -4.26 0.82
C ASN A 25 2.26 -5.66 1.16
N LEU A 26 1.79 -6.24 2.26
CA LEU A 26 2.14 -7.59 2.67
C LEU A 26 1.23 -8.63 2.00
N TRP A 27 1.69 -9.88 1.95
CA TRP A 27 0.96 -11.01 1.37
C TRP A 27 -0.30 -11.44 2.13
N VAL A 28 -0.50 -10.96 3.36
CA VAL A 28 -1.56 -11.42 4.29
C VAL A 28 -2.94 -11.46 3.63
N ASN A 29 -3.37 -10.35 3.01
CA ASN A 29 -4.69 -10.28 2.39
C ASN A 29 -4.83 -11.23 1.18
N ARG A 30 -3.73 -11.51 0.47
CA ARG A 30 -3.73 -12.46 -0.64
C ARG A 30 -3.76 -13.91 -0.15
N LEU A 31 -3.04 -14.22 0.93
CA LEU A 31 -3.10 -15.53 1.59
C LEU A 31 -4.53 -15.82 2.10
N ILE A 32 -5.17 -14.85 2.77
CA ILE A 32 -6.58 -14.94 3.20
C ILE A 32 -7.52 -15.10 2.00
N GLY A 33 -7.28 -14.33 0.94
CA GLY A 33 -8.04 -14.39 -0.30
C GLY A 33 -7.97 -15.76 -0.99
N ASP A 34 -6.85 -16.46 -0.90
CA ASP A 34 -6.67 -17.80 -1.45
C ASP A 34 -7.39 -18.89 -0.64
N GLN A 35 -7.79 -18.60 0.61
CA GLN A 35 -8.58 -19.52 1.45
C GLN A 35 -10.10 -19.35 1.28
N GLN A 36 -10.57 -18.36 0.51
CA GLN A 36 -12.00 -18.10 0.37
C GLN A 36 -12.73 -19.26 -0.34
N PRO A 37 -13.96 -19.60 0.08
CA PRO A 37 -14.73 -20.65 -0.57
C PRO A 37 -15.05 -20.27 -2.02
N GLY A 38 -14.92 -21.23 -2.94
CA GLY A 38 -15.25 -21.02 -4.37
C GLY A 38 -14.14 -20.33 -5.19
N VAL A 39 -12.95 -20.14 -4.63
CA VAL A 39 -11.79 -19.63 -5.40
C VAL A 39 -11.34 -20.67 -6.43
N SER A 40 -11.42 -20.30 -7.70
CA SER A 40 -10.97 -21.13 -8.83
C SER A 40 -9.47 -21.03 -9.12
N ARG A 41 -8.82 -19.97 -8.60
CA ARG A 41 -7.38 -19.73 -8.78
C ARG A 41 -6.76 -19.13 -7.54
N THR A 42 -5.74 -19.80 -7.03
CA THR A 42 -4.84 -19.29 -5.99
C THR A 42 -3.58 -18.71 -6.60
N TYR A 43 -2.93 -17.81 -5.86
CA TYR A 43 -1.71 -17.12 -6.30
C TYR A 43 -0.50 -17.42 -5.41
N THR A 44 -0.74 -18.00 -4.23
CA THR A 44 0.26 -18.20 -3.20
C THR A 44 0.38 -19.67 -2.81
N TYR A 45 1.58 -20.05 -2.36
CA TYR A 45 1.85 -21.35 -1.77
C TYR A 45 2.77 -21.18 -0.57
N THR A 46 2.38 -21.74 0.57
CA THR A 46 3.16 -21.75 1.81
C THR A 46 3.15 -23.16 2.40
N THR A 47 4.26 -23.59 3.02
CA THR A 47 4.37 -24.93 3.62
C THR A 47 3.41 -25.16 4.77
N GLN A 48 3.03 -24.10 5.48
CA GLN A 48 2.01 -24.10 6.52
C GLN A 48 0.99 -22.99 6.24
N GLN A 49 -0.29 -23.25 6.53
CA GLN A 49 -1.36 -22.27 6.43
C GLN A 49 -1.44 -21.43 7.70
N PHE A 50 -0.98 -20.18 7.61
CA PHE A 50 -0.98 -19.24 8.75
C PHE A 50 -2.27 -18.43 8.89
N TYR A 51 -3.11 -18.39 7.86
CA TYR A 51 -4.32 -17.58 7.79
C TYR A 51 -5.51 -18.42 7.31
N GLN A 52 -6.70 -18.08 7.82
CA GLN A 52 -7.98 -18.70 7.49
C GLN A 52 -8.85 -17.75 6.69
N ALA A 53 -9.93 -18.25 6.09
CA ALA A 53 -10.86 -17.46 5.28
C ALA A 53 -11.52 -16.31 6.08
N ASP A 54 -11.69 -16.47 7.39
CA ASP A 54 -12.28 -15.49 8.32
C ASP A 54 -11.25 -14.60 9.02
N SER A 55 -9.96 -14.78 8.75
CA SER A 55 -8.92 -13.94 9.35
C SER A 55 -9.09 -12.48 8.95
N PRO A 56 -8.82 -11.52 9.86
CA PRO A 56 -9.03 -10.11 9.58
C PRO A 56 -8.07 -9.61 8.50
N LEU A 57 -8.60 -8.84 7.55
CA LEU A 57 -7.78 -8.17 6.55
C LEU A 57 -6.95 -7.06 7.18
N LEU A 58 -5.74 -6.89 6.68
CA LEU A 58 -4.88 -5.77 7.04
C LEU A 58 -5.15 -4.55 6.15
N PRO A 59 -5.07 -3.32 6.68
CA PRO A 59 -5.09 -2.13 5.86
C PRO A 59 -3.99 -2.17 4.79
N SER A 60 -4.32 -1.84 3.55
CA SER A 60 -3.38 -1.87 2.44
C SER A 60 -3.61 -0.75 1.44
N GLY A 61 -2.53 -0.22 0.87
CA GLY A 61 -2.57 0.85 -0.14
C GLY A 61 -2.19 2.22 0.40
N LEU A 62 -2.48 3.26 -0.38
CA LEU A 62 -2.22 4.65 -0.02
C LEU A 62 -3.39 5.23 0.78
N LEU A 63 -3.42 4.96 2.08
CA LEU A 63 -4.58 5.25 2.94
C LEU A 63 -4.87 6.76 3.14
N GLY A 64 -3.85 7.60 2.95
CA GLY A 64 -4.02 9.05 2.90
C GLY A 64 -4.41 9.72 4.23
N PRO A 65 -4.73 11.03 4.20
CA PRO A 65 -4.72 11.91 3.01
C PRO A 65 -3.30 12.22 2.53
N VAL A 66 -3.11 12.32 1.21
CA VAL A 66 -1.86 12.82 0.60
C VAL A 66 -1.94 14.34 0.51
N ARG A 67 -0.91 15.03 0.99
CA ARG A 67 -0.86 16.50 1.01
C ARG A 67 0.47 17.00 0.49
N VAL A 68 0.41 18.05 -0.32
CA VAL A 68 1.57 18.91 -0.59
C VAL A 68 1.61 19.97 0.49
N VAL A 69 2.77 20.12 1.13
CA VAL A 69 2.97 21.11 2.19
C VAL A 69 4.21 21.93 1.87
N SER A 70 4.12 23.23 2.07
CA SER A 70 5.28 24.12 2.06
C SER A 70 5.85 24.22 3.48
N LEU A 71 7.16 24.05 3.61
CA LEU A 71 7.88 24.20 4.86
C LEU A 71 8.81 25.41 4.74
N LYS A 72 8.86 26.26 5.76
CA LYS A 72 9.88 27.32 5.85
C LYS A 72 11.08 26.76 6.61
N THR A 73 12.28 26.97 6.07
CA THR A 73 13.51 26.79 6.83
C THR A 73 13.77 28.10 7.59
N ASN A 74 14.00 28.01 8.90
CA ASN A 74 14.41 29.15 9.71
C ASN A 74 15.84 29.57 9.38
#